data_AF-A0AA46TQ93-F1
#
_entry.id   AF-A0AA46TQ93-F1
#
_cell.length_a   1.000
_cell.length_b   1.000
_cell.length_c   1.000
_cell.angle_alpha   90.00
_cell.angle_beta   90.00
_cell.angle_gamma   90.00
#
_symmetry.space_group_name_H-M   'P 1'
#
loop_
_entity.id
_entity.type
_entity.pdbx_description
1 polymer ?
#
loop_
_entity_poly.entity_id
_entity_poly.type
_entity_poly.pdbx_seq_one_letter_code
_entity_poly.pdbx_strand_id
1 'polypeptide(L)'
;MAVNLKNVRIVNCGTGISAPADAPITADGLNIEGCERAIDLRDPPSLMQQLGLAEGTPPKDLLAVLEAINKPDLSQDDVIREVSSSKLRSWLGVGSDITTVSAGIFQLYQSGLVQSVLTLLPK
;
A
#
# COMPACT_ATOMS: atom_id res chain seq x y z
N MET A 1 -1.41 -16.44 10.56
CA MET A 1 -2.18 -16.87 11.76
C MET A 1 -3.64 -16.91 11.37
N ALA A 2 -4.34 -18.01 11.65
CA ALA A 2 -5.78 -18.12 11.36
C ALA A 2 -6.61 -17.62 12.54
N VAL A 3 -7.65 -16.84 12.25
CA VAL A 3 -8.58 -16.33 13.27
C VAL A 3 -9.81 -17.23 13.27
N ASN A 4 -10.00 -17.98 14.36
CA ASN A 4 -11.15 -18.88 14.54
C ASN A 4 -12.13 -18.24 15.53
N LEU A 5 -13.32 -17.88 15.04
CA LEU A 5 -14.40 -17.30 15.83
C LEU A 5 -15.51 -18.34 15.93
N LYS A 6 -15.66 -18.96 17.11
CA LYS A 6 -16.72 -19.94 17.37
C LYS A 6 -17.69 -19.43 18.43
N ASN A 7 -18.98 -19.40 18.09
CA ASN A 7 -20.08 -19.01 18.97
C ASN A 7 -19.91 -17.62 19.60
N VAL A 8 -19.46 -16.65 18.81
CA VAL A 8 -19.15 -15.28 19.26
C VAL A 8 -20.32 -14.36 18.96
N ARG A 9 -20.66 -13.49 19.91
CA ARG A 9 -21.66 -12.43 19.72
C ARG A 9 -20.99 -11.06 19.76
N ILE A 10 -21.15 -10.27 18.70
CA ILE A 10 -20.63 -8.90 18.57
C ILE A 10 -21.82 -7.96 18.45
N VAL A 11 -21.93 -6.97 19.34
CA VAL A 11 -23.11 -6.10 19.40
C VAL A 11 -22.71 -4.63 19.55
N ASN A 12 -23.39 -3.71 18.87
CA ASN A 12 -23.18 -2.24 18.97
C ASN A 12 -21.73 -1.79 18.75
N CYS A 13 -21.08 -2.26 17.68
CA CYS A 13 -19.71 -1.87 17.33
C CYS A 13 -19.65 -1.10 16.00
N GLY A 14 -18.63 -0.27 15.78
CA GLY A 14 -18.41 0.31 14.45
C GLY A 14 -18.10 -0.78 13.41
N THR A 15 -17.05 -1.57 13.64
CA THR A 15 -16.66 -2.70 12.79
C THR A 15 -16.59 -4.00 13.61
N GLY A 16 -17.32 -5.03 13.20
CA GLY A 16 -17.40 -6.31 13.91
C GLY A 16 -16.12 -7.14 13.79
N ILE A 17 -15.71 -7.48 12.57
CA ILE A 17 -14.44 -8.17 12.30
C ILE A 17 -13.64 -7.31 11.32
N SER A 18 -12.41 -6.94 11.68
CA SER A 18 -11.49 -6.25 10.76
C SER A 18 -10.20 -7.04 10.59
N ALA A 19 -9.97 -7.57 9.40
CA ALA A 19 -8.86 -8.46 9.09
C ALA A 19 -8.31 -8.17 7.69
N PRO A 20 -7.02 -8.45 7.41
CA PRO A 20 -6.50 -8.33 6.06
C PRO A 20 -7.20 -9.29 5.09
N ALA A 21 -7.32 -8.93 3.81
CA ALA A 21 -8.03 -9.72 2.80
C ALA A 21 -7.46 -11.14 2.59
N ASP A 22 -6.20 -11.37 2.94
CA ASP A 22 -5.56 -12.69 2.87
C ASP A 22 -5.75 -13.54 4.15
N ALA A 23 -6.36 -12.99 5.20
CA ALA A 23 -6.44 -13.66 6.48
C ALA A 23 -7.40 -14.87 6.40
N PRO A 24 -6.95 -16.08 6.78
CA PRO A 24 -7.84 -17.21 6.93
C PRO A 24 -8.70 -17.02 8.18
N ILE A 25 -9.93 -16.51 7.98
CA ILE A 25 -10.94 -16.31 9.04
C ILE A 25 -11.96 -17.44 8.94
N THR A 26 -12.13 -18.20 10.01
CA THR A 26 -13.20 -19.21 10.11
C THR A 26 -14.18 -18.75 11.19
N ALA A 27 -15.42 -18.48 10.80
CA ALA A 27 -16.48 -18.07 11.71
C ALA A 27 -17.60 -19.13 11.74
N ASP A 28 -17.90 -19.65 12.92
CA ASP A 28 -18.93 -20.68 13.13
C ASP A 28 -19.81 -20.26 14.33
N GLY A 29 -21.12 -20.12 14.14
CA GLY A 29 -22.03 -19.60 15.19
C GLY A 29 -21.81 -18.12 15.55
N LEU A 30 -21.35 -17.30 14.59
CA LEU A 30 -21.14 -15.87 14.80
C LEU A 30 -22.46 -15.09 14.71
N ASN A 31 -22.75 -14.24 15.70
CA ASN A 31 -23.90 -13.35 15.70
C ASN A 31 -23.44 -11.89 15.83
N ILE A 32 -23.58 -11.10 14.76
CA ILE A 32 -23.23 -9.67 14.73
C ILE A 32 -24.52 -8.86 14.62
N GLU A 33 -24.80 -8.02 15.62
CA GLU A 33 -26.01 -7.21 15.70
C GLU A 33 -25.69 -5.74 15.97
N GLY A 34 -26.34 -4.80 15.27
CA GLY A 34 -26.16 -3.36 15.51
C GLY A 34 -24.75 -2.83 15.23
N CYS A 35 -24.01 -3.43 14.28
CA CYS A 35 -22.72 -2.90 13.85
C CYS A 35 -22.83 -2.13 12.53
N GLU A 36 -22.03 -1.07 12.33
CA GLU A 36 -22.01 -0.32 11.06
C GLU A 36 -21.39 -1.15 9.92
N ARG A 37 -20.37 -1.94 10.24
CA ARG A 37 -19.73 -2.92 9.33
C ARG A 37 -19.59 -4.27 10.01
N ALA A 38 -20.16 -5.32 9.43
CA ALA A 38 -20.09 -6.66 10.02
C ALA A 38 -18.70 -7.29 9.86
N ILE A 39 -18.19 -7.33 8.62
CA ILE A 39 -16.86 -7.84 8.28
C ILE A 39 -16.21 -6.84 7.34
N ASP A 40 -15.05 -6.34 7.73
CA ASP A 40 -14.21 -5.41 7.00
C ASP A 40 -12.91 -6.12 6.65
N LEU A 41 -12.88 -6.66 5.44
CA LEU A 41 -11.66 -7.21 4.87
C LEU A 41 -10.84 -6.04 4.35
N ARG A 42 -9.86 -5.61 5.16
CA ARG A 42 -8.92 -4.58 4.73
C ARG A 42 -8.11 -5.14 3.57
N ASP A 43 -8.28 -4.54 2.41
CA ASP A 43 -7.36 -4.77 1.31
C ASP A 43 -5.94 -4.49 1.82
N PRO A 44 -4.95 -5.34 1.50
CA PRO A 44 -3.57 -4.99 1.78
C PRO A 44 -3.32 -3.60 1.21
N PRO A 45 -2.61 -2.71 1.94
CA PRO A 45 -2.34 -1.38 1.46
C PRO A 45 -1.79 -1.51 0.05
N SER A 46 -2.45 -0.84 -0.89
CA SER A 46 -2.06 -0.89 -2.29
C SER A 46 -0.58 -0.53 -2.37
N LEU A 47 0.15 -1.08 -3.36
CA LEU A 47 1.57 -0.78 -3.54
C LEU A 47 1.82 0.75 -3.50
N MET A 48 0.85 1.53 -3.98
CA MET A 48 0.84 2.99 -3.91
C MET A 48 0.81 3.52 -2.46
N GLN A 49 -0.09 3.05 -1.60
CA GLN A 49 -0.12 3.42 -0.18
C GLN A 49 1.13 2.96 0.58
N GLN A 50 1.68 1.78 0.25
CA GLN A 50 2.94 1.31 0.84
C GLN A 50 4.13 2.21 0.47
N LEU A 51 4.07 2.81 -0.73
CA LEU A 51 5.02 3.81 -1.20
C LEU A 51 4.68 5.23 -0.74
N GLY A 52 3.70 5.43 0.16
CA GLY A 52 3.28 6.75 0.63
C GLY A 52 2.63 7.63 -0.43
N LEU A 53 2.18 7.04 -1.55
CA LEU A 53 1.49 7.72 -2.64
C LEU A 53 0.00 7.86 -2.31
N ALA A 54 -0.57 9.00 -2.68
CA ALA A 54 -2.01 9.22 -2.57
C ALA A 54 -2.81 8.25 -3.46
N GLU A 55 -3.99 7.85 -3.00
CA GLU A 55 -4.94 7.09 -3.79
C GLU A 55 -5.38 7.93 -4.99
N GLY A 56 -4.96 7.52 -6.20
CA GLY A 56 -5.16 8.29 -7.44
C GLY A 56 -3.88 8.80 -8.08
N THR A 57 -2.71 8.55 -7.47
CA THR A 57 -1.42 8.86 -8.11
C THR A 57 -1.33 8.11 -9.45
N PRO A 58 -1.07 8.80 -10.57
CA PRO A 58 -0.99 8.18 -11.88
C PRO A 58 0.13 7.14 -11.94
N PRO A 59 -0.16 5.90 -12.36
CA PRO A 59 0.85 4.85 -12.56
C PRO A 59 2.01 5.30 -13.45
N LYS A 60 1.72 6.16 -14.44
CA LYS A 60 2.70 6.67 -15.42
C LYS A 60 3.76 7.57 -14.78
N ASP A 61 3.38 8.38 -13.80
CA ASP A 61 4.33 9.25 -13.12
C ASP A 61 5.26 8.43 -12.21
N LEU A 62 4.74 7.36 -11.59
CA LEU A 62 5.54 6.41 -10.82
C LEU A 62 6.50 5.62 -11.72
N LEU A 63 6.03 5.18 -12.89
CA LEU A 63 6.84 4.48 -13.88
C LEU A 63 8.02 5.35 -14.31
N ALA A 64 7.78 6.64 -14.59
CA ALA A 64 8.83 7.57 -15.00
C ALA A 64 9.94 7.72 -13.95
N VAL A 65 9.58 7.75 -12.66
CA VAL A 65 10.55 7.78 -11.55
C VAL A 65 11.31 6.46 -11.48
N LEU A 66 10.60 5.33 -11.53
CA LEU A 66 11.20 3.98 -11.47
C LEU A 66 12.18 3.75 -12.64
N GLU A 67 11.85 4.23 -13.85
CA GLU A 67 12.74 4.20 -15.01
C GLU A 67 13.96 5.12 -14.83
N ALA A 68 13.77 6.31 -14.27
CA ALA A 68 14.86 7.27 -14.06
C ALA A 68 15.89 6.80 -13.03
N ILE A 69 15.44 6.05 -12.02
CA ILE A 69 16.29 5.42 -10.99
C ILE A 69 16.74 4.00 -11.36
N ASN A 70 16.33 3.45 -12.50
CA ASN A 70 16.76 2.13 -12.98
C ASN A 70 18.18 2.19 -13.56
N LYS A 71 19.11 2.81 -12.84
CA LYS A 71 20.53 2.88 -13.18
C LYS A 71 21.32 2.12 -12.10
N PRO A 72 22.38 1.40 -12.49
CA PRO A 72 23.24 0.74 -11.51
C PRO A 72 23.87 1.79 -10.59
N ASP A 73 23.91 1.49 -9.29
CA ASP A 73 24.57 2.30 -8.25
C ASP A 73 23.89 3.65 -7.90
N LEU A 74 22.56 3.68 -7.72
CA LEU A 74 21.91 4.85 -7.13
C LEU A 74 22.02 4.86 -5.60
N SER A 75 22.34 6.03 -5.06
CA SER A 75 22.19 6.33 -3.63
C SER A 75 20.76 6.76 -3.30
N GLN A 76 20.38 6.68 -2.02
CA GLN A 76 19.07 7.14 -1.55
C GLN A 76 18.85 8.64 -1.84
N ASP A 77 19.90 9.46 -1.75
CA ASP A 77 19.88 10.88 -2.11
C ASP A 77 19.59 11.12 -3.59
N ASP A 78 20.12 10.27 -4.48
CA ASP A 78 19.83 10.34 -5.91
C ASP A 78 18.37 10.00 -6.20
N VAL A 79 17.80 9.01 -5.49
CA VAL A 79 16.38 8.66 -5.58
C VAL A 79 15.49 9.79 -5.07
N ILE A 80 15.83 10.41 -3.92
CA ILE A 80 15.11 11.57 -3.39
C ILE A 80 15.11 12.70 -4.41
N ARG A 81 16.25 12.98 -5.04
CA ARG A 81 16.39 14.03 -6.05
C ARG A 81 15.52 13.74 -7.27
N GLU A 82 15.49 12.50 -7.75
CA GLU A 82 14.70 12.10 -8.92
C GLU A 82 13.20 12.12 -8.64
N VAL A 83 12.77 11.63 -7.46
CA VAL A 83 11.38 11.73 -7.00
C VAL A 83 10.98 13.20 -6.88
N SER A 84 11.87 14.05 -6.36
CA SER A 84 11.62 15.49 -6.15
C SER A 84 11.62 16.32 -7.43
N SER A 85 12.35 15.89 -8.47
CA SER A 85 12.36 16.53 -9.79
C SER A 85 11.23 16.03 -10.70
N SER A 86 10.63 14.88 -10.37
CA SER A 86 9.55 14.28 -11.14
C SER A 86 8.18 14.93 -10.91
N LYS A 87 7.24 14.60 -11.80
CA LYS A 87 5.82 14.96 -11.67
C LYS A 87 5.15 14.29 -10.47
N LEU A 88 5.76 13.23 -9.91
CA LEU A 88 5.28 12.57 -8.70
C LEU A 88 5.22 13.56 -7.52
N ARG A 89 6.17 14.51 -7.43
CA ARG A 89 6.16 15.56 -6.41
C ARG A 89 4.87 16.39 -6.41
N SER A 90 4.28 16.62 -7.58
CA SER A 90 3.01 17.35 -7.68
C SER A 90 1.84 16.57 -7.07
N TRP A 91 1.94 15.23 -7.03
CA TRP A 91 0.98 14.33 -6.41
C TRP A 91 1.26 14.08 -4.93
N LEU A 92 2.53 14.17 -4.53
CA LEU A 92 2.98 14.08 -3.14
C LEU A 92 2.62 15.32 -2.29
N GLY A 93 1.93 16.31 -2.88
CA GLY A 93 1.64 17.61 -2.25
C GLY A 93 1.10 17.52 -0.81
N VAL A 94 1.79 18.23 0.10
CA VAL A 94 1.49 18.57 1.51
C VAL A 94 1.26 17.41 2.49
N GLY A 95 0.72 16.26 2.06
CA GLY A 95 0.37 15.13 2.93
C GLY A 95 1.32 13.94 2.90
N SER A 96 2.15 13.81 1.85
CA SER A 96 3.05 12.67 1.69
C SER A 96 4.51 13.10 1.81
N ASP A 97 5.20 12.55 2.81
CA ASP A 97 6.64 12.73 2.96
C ASP A 97 7.37 12.16 1.74
N ILE A 98 7.95 13.04 0.92
CA ILE A 98 8.84 12.68 -0.20
C ILE A 98 9.89 11.67 0.24
N THR A 99 10.39 11.81 1.47
CA THR A 99 11.31 10.89 2.14
C THR A 99 10.74 9.49 2.33
N THR A 100 9.47 9.36 2.71
CA THR A 100 8.78 8.06 2.82
C THR A 100 8.64 7.40 1.46
N VAL A 101 8.32 8.17 0.43
CA VAL A 101 8.12 7.66 -0.93
C VAL A 101 9.43 7.24 -1.58
N SER A 102 10.44 8.10 -1.48
CA SER A 102 11.78 7.78 -1.96
C SER A 102 12.40 6.62 -1.19
N ALA A 103 12.16 6.49 0.12
CA ALA A 103 12.57 5.31 0.88
C ALA A 103 11.89 4.04 0.38
N GLY A 104 10.57 4.04 0.16
CA GLY A 104 9.85 2.89 -0.37
C GLY A 104 10.30 2.50 -1.78
N ILE A 105 10.53 3.49 -2.64
CA ILE A 105 11.07 3.31 -3.99
C ILE A 105 12.50 2.75 -3.94
N PHE A 106 13.35 3.26 -3.05
CA PHE A 106 14.71 2.75 -2.87
C PHE A 106 14.72 1.33 -2.31
N GLN A 107 13.78 0.99 -1.42
CA GLN A 107 13.58 -0.37 -0.91
C GLN A 107 13.17 -1.33 -2.02
N LEU A 108 12.27 -0.90 -2.93
CA LEU A 108 11.93 -1.65 -4.13
C LEU A 108 13.17 -1.86 -5.02
N TYR A 109 13.99 -0.83 -5.20
CA TYR A 109 15.24 -0.92 -5.97
C TYR A 109 16.22 -1.93 -5.36
N GLN A 110 16.47 -1.84 -4.05
CA GLN A 110 17.33 -2.80 -3.34
C GLN A 110 16.80 -4.23 -3.35
N SER A 111 15.48 -4.40 -3.33
CA SER A 111 14.85 -5.73 -3.36
C SER A 111 14.88 -6.40 -4.75
N GLY A 112 15.29 -5.67 -5.81
CA GLY A 112 15.23 -6.14 -7.20
C GLY A 112 13.80 -6.22 -7.75
N LEU A 113 12.78 -5.79 -6.99
CA LEU A 113 11.38 -5.84 -7.39
C LEU A 113 10.98 -4.69 -8.31
N VAL A 114 11.84 -3.71 -8.56
CA VAL A 114 11.56 -2.61 -9.52
C VAL A 114 11.09 -3.15 -10.87
N GLN A 115 11.73 -4.21 -11.38
CA GLN A 115 11.36 -4.82 -12.65
C GLN A 115 10.01 -5.55 -12.59
N SER A 116 9.67 -6.12 -11.43
CA SER A 116 8.37 -6.75 -11.19
C SER A 116 7.25 -5.70 -11.10
N VAL A 117 7.53 -4.56 -10.46
CA VAL A 117 6.59 -3.44 -10.37
C VAL A 117 6.40 -2.76 -11.73
N LEU A 118 7.48 -2.57 -12.50
CA LEU A 118 7.43 -2.05 -13.87
C LEU A 118 6.63 -2.94 -14.82
N THR A 119 6.58 -4.25 -14.58
CA THR A 119 5.79 -5.20 -15.39
C THR A 119 4.33 -5.34 -14.92
N LEU A 120 4.05 -5.04 -13.65
CA LEU A 120 2.70 -5.07 -13.07
C LEU A 120 1.93 -3.75 -13.26
N LEU A 121 2.62 -2.63 -13.49
CA LEU A 121 1.98 -1.34 -13.72
C LEU A 121 1.47 -1.24 -15.18
N PRO A 122 0.17 -0.91 -15.40
CA PRO A 122 -0.35 -0.69 -16.74
C PRO A 122 0.29 0.56 -17.37
N LYS A 123 0.76 0.43 -18.62
CA LYS A 123 1.41 1.50 -19.41
C LYS A 123 0.49 2.64 -19.81
#